data_AF-A0A2T1CCX5-F1
#
_entry.id   AF-A0A2T1CCX5-F1
#
_cell.length_a   1.000
_cell.length_b   1.000
_cell.length_c   1.000
_cell.angle_alpha   90.00
_cell.angle_beta   90.00
_cell.angle_gamma   90.00
#
_symmetry.space_group_name_H-M   'P 1'
#
loop_
_entity.id
_entity.type
_entity.pdbx_description
1 polymer ?
#
loop_
_entity_poly.entity_id
_entity_poly.type
_entity_poly.pdbx_seq_one_letter_code
_entity_poly.pdbx_strand_id
1 'polypeptide(L)' 'MAELIPGNAVSKRTTIVLPDKVFEALEEWADKEGRPTANLAAFLVELGVKRKFADRFPEVKQAED' A
#
# COMPACT_ATOMS: atom_id res chain seq x y z
N MET A 1 34.80 11.28 -1.30
CA MET A 1 33.92 10.63 -0.30
C MET A 1 32.50 11.00 -0.69
N ALA A 2 31.88 10.21 -1.56
CA ALA A 2 30.48 10.45 -1.94
C ALA A 2 29.61 9.90 -0.80
N GLU A 3 28.89 10.77 -0.11
CA GLU A 3 27.87 10.36 0.84
C GLU A 3 26.83 9.50 0.10
N LEU A 4 26.67 8.26 0.57
CA LEU A 4 25.48 7.46 0.31
C LEU A 4 24.28 8.29 0.76
N ILE A 5 23.55 8.90 -0.18
CA ILE A 5 22.18 9.31 0.11
C ILE A 5 21.43 7.99 0.33
N PRO A 6 21.02 7.65 1.57
CA PRO A 6 20.24 6.45 1.80
C PRO A 6 19.01 6.59 0.92
N GLY A 7 18.78 5.59 0.06
CA GLY A 7 17.69 5.59 -0.91
C GLY A 7 16.41 6.05 -0.22
N ASN A 8 16.02 7.28 -0.51
CA ASN A 8 14.84 7.91 0.03
C ASN A 8 13.71 6.89 -0.16
N ALA A 9 13.00 6.50 0.90
CA ALA A 9 11.90 5.53 0.82
C ALA A 9 10.72 6.19 0.09
N VAL A 10 10.88 6.46 -1.21
CA VAL A 10 9.96 7.24 -2.01
C VAL A 10 8.87 6.32 -2.51
N SER A 11 7.66 6.57 -2.04
CA SER A 11 6.45 5.99 -2.62
C SER A 11 6.35 6.40 -4.09
N LYS A 12 6.22 5.41 -4.98
CA LYS A 12 5.96 5.67 -6.40
C LYS A 12 4.46 5.70 -6.66
N ARG A 13 3.99 6.67 -7.43
CA ARG A 13 2.58 6.78 -7.83
C ARG A 13 2.33 5.98 -9.11
N THR A 14 1.20 5.29 -9.16
CA THR A 14 0.67 4.66 -10.36
C THR A 14 -0.84 4.91 -10.47
N THR A 15 -1.41 4.72 -11.65
CA THR A 15 -2.85 4.76 -11.89
C THR A 15 -3.38 3.33 -11.95
N ILE A 16 -4.49 3.06 -11.26
CA ILE A 16 -5.21 1.78 -11.33
C ILE A 16 -6.58 2.01 -11.96
N VAL A 17 -7.03 1.03 -12.75
CA VAL A 17 -8.37 1.00 -13.34
C VAL A 17 -9.09 -0.21 -12.77
N LEU A 18 -10.28 0.02 -12.23
CA LEU A 18 -11.11 -1.01 -11.60
C LEU A 18 -12.50 -1.02 -12.23
N PRO A 19 -13.20 -2.16 -12.27
CA PRO A 19 -14.61 -2.18 -12.64
C PRO A 19 -15.44 -1.30 -11.71
N ASP A 20 -16.47 -0.62 -12.24
CA ASP A 20 -17.29 0.35 -11.50
C ASP A 20 -17.77 -0.18 -10.14
N LYS A 21 -18.42 -1.35 -10.13
CA LYS A 21 -18.92 -1.99 -8.90
C LYS A 21 -17.83 -2.27 -7.85
N VAL A 22 -16.59 -2.51 -8.30
CA VAL A 22 -15.45 -2.75 -7.40
C VAL A 22 -14.96 -1.44 -6.83
N PHE A 23 -14.94 -0.37 -7.63
CA PHE A 23 -14.57 0.95 -7.18
C PHE A 23 -15.60 1.52 -6.19
N GLU A 24 -16.90 1.37 -6.45
CA GLU A 24 -17.98 1.76 -5.54
C GLU A 24 -17.81 1.09 -4.15
N ALA A 25 -17.58 -0.22 -4.12
CA ALA A 25 -17.34 -0.94 -2.87
C ALA A 25 -16.07 -0.48 -2.14
N LEU A 26 -15.05 -0.05 -2.90
CA LEU A 26 -13.82 0.49 -2.34
C LEU A 26 -14.04 1.88 -1.72
N GLU A 27 -14.84 2.73 -2.37
CA GLU A 27 -15.24 4.04 -1.83
C GLU A 27 -16.03 3.89 -0.53
N GLU A 28 -17.04 3.01 -0.50
CA GLU A 28 -17.81 2.75 0.71
C GLU A 28 -16.94 2.25 1.88
N TRP A 29 -15.92 1.44 1.59
CA TRP A 29 -14.99 0.99 2.62
C TRP A 29 -14.09 2.13 3.10
N ALA A 30 -13.55 2.93 2.19
CA ALA A 30 -12.71 4.08 2.52
C ALA A 30 -13.44 5.09 3.41
N ASP A 31 -14.72 5.36 3.09
CA ASP A 31 -15.59 6.24 3.86
C ASP A 31 -15.83 5.71 5.28
N LYS A 32 -16.10 4.41 5.43
CA LYS A 32 -16.28 3.77 6.75
C LYS A 32 -15.03 3.86 7.62
N GLU A 33 -13.84 3.87 7.02
CA GLU A 33 -12.56 4.01 7.72
C GLU A 33 -12.11 5.47 7.87
N GLY A 34 -12.84 6.43 7.30
CA GLY A 34 -12.50 7.85 7.35
C GLY A 34 -11.17 8.20 6.65
N ARG A 35 -10.82 7.47 5.57
CA ARG A 35 -9.57 7.71 4.82
C ARG A 35 -9.83 7.88 3.31
N PRO A 36 -8.93 8.54 2.57
CA PRO A 36 -9.08 8.67 1.12
C PRO A 36 -9.06 7.31 0.40
N THR A 37 -9.95 7.14 -0.59
CA THR A 37 -10.04 5.92 -1.42
C THR A 37 -8.71 5.50 -2.03
N ALA A 38 -7.92 6.47 -2.52
CA ALA A 38 -6.59 6.21 -3.08
C ALA A 38 -5.60 5.62 -2.05
N ASN A 39 -5.71 6.02 -0.78
CA ASN A 39 -4.84 5.49 0.29
C ASN A 39 -5.24 4.06 0.67
N LEU A 40 -6.55 3.77 0.75
CA LEU A 40 -7.04 2.40 0.92
C LEU A 40 -6.59 1.52 -0.27
N ALA A 41 -6.74 2.01 -1.49
CA ALA A 41 -6.30 1.28 -2.69
C ALA A 41 -4.80 0.95 -2.64
N ALA A 42 -3.96 1.93 -2.31
CA ALA A 42 -2.52 1.74 -2.20
C ALA A 42 -2.17 0.67 -1.14
N PHE A 43 -2.82 0.72 0.02
CA PHE A 43 -2.64 -0.25 1.09
C PHE A 43 -3.05 -1.67 0.66
N LEU A 44 -4.20 -1.82 0.00
CA LEU A 44 -4.68 -3.13 -0.48
C LEU A 44 -3.75 -3.72 -1.55
N VAL A 45 -3.25 -2.88 -2.46
CA VAL A 45 -2.25 -3.30 -3.46
C VAL A 45 -0.96 -3.74 -2.77
N GLU A 46 -0.47 -2.98 -1.79
CA GLU A 46 0.73 -3.33 -1.04
C GLU A 46 0.56 -4.68 -0.30
N LEU A 47 -0.57 -4.88 0.39
CA LEU A 47 -0.87 -6.16 1.05
C LEU A 47 -0.92 -7.32 0.04
N GLY A 48 -1.54 -7.12 -1.12
CA GLY A 48 -1.60 -8.13 -2.18
C GLY A 48 -0.20 -8.51 -2.69
N VAL A 49 0.66 -7.51 -2.94
CA VAL A 49 2.04 -7.73 -3.38
C VAL A 49 2.85 -8.44 -2.29
N LYS A 50 2.79 -7.99 -1.04
CA LYS A 50 3.50 -8.61 0.09
C LYS A 50 3.09 -10.07 0.28
N ARG A 51 1.79 -10.38 0.22
CA ARG A 51 1.28 -11.76 0.31
C ARG A 51 1.74 -12.63 -0.86
N LYS A 52 1.81 -12.08 -2.07
CA LYS A 52 2.25 -12.81 -3.27
C LYS A 52 3.75 -13.12 -3.26
N PHE A 53 4.56 -12.21 -2.72
CA PHE A 53 6.02 -12.30 -2.66
C PHE A 53 6.51 -12.33 -1.20
N ALA A 54 5.91 -13.20 -0.38
CA ALA A 54 6.21 -13.27 1.05
C ALA A 54 7.68 -13.57 1.35
N ASP A 55 8.38 -14.27 0.43
CA ASP A 55 9.82 -14.52 0.47
C ASP A 55 10.67 -13.24 0.43
N ARG A 56 10.14 -12.17 -0.21
CA ARG A 56 10.84 -10.89 -0.39
C ARG A 56 10.45 -9.85 0.66
N PHE A 57 9.35 -10.07 1.37
CA PHE A 57 8.81 -9.15 2.36
C PHE A 57 8.54 -9.91 3.68
N PRO A 58 9.59 -10.31 4.42
CA PRO A 58 9.39 -10.95 5.71
C PRO A 58 8.62 -9.99 6.63
N GLU A 59 7.54 -10.47 7.24
CA GLU A 59 6.80 -9.70 8.24
C GLU A 59 7.74 -9.41 9.41
N VAL A 60 8.23 -8.18 9.48
CA VAL A 60 8.89 -7.68 10.69
C VAL A 60 7.79 -7.55 11.73
N LYS A 61 7.68 -8.54 12.60
CA LYS A 61 6.92 -8.42 13.85
C LYS A 61 7.54 -7.22 14.58
N GLN A 62 6.88 -6.07 14.54
CA GLN A 62 7.26 -4.95 15.38
C GLN A 62 7.13 -5.45 16.81
N ALA A 63 8.27 -5.54 17.50
CA ALA A 63 8.31 -5.85 18.91
C ALA A 63 7.55 -4.72 19.63
N GLU A 64 6.46 -5.07 20.30
CA GLU A 64 5.87 -4.26 21.35
C GLU A 64 6.95 -4.02 22.42
N ASP A 65 7.32 -2.75 22.65
CA ASP A 65 8.04 -2.26 23.82
C ASP A 65 7.05 -1.51 24.73
#